data_AF-A0A7S0JC26-F1
#
_entry.id   AF-A0A7S0JC26-F1
#
_cell.length_a   1.000
_cell.length_b   1.000
_cell.length_c   1.000
_cell.angle_alpha   90.00
_cell.angle_beta   90.00
_cell.angle_gamma   90.00
#
_symmetry.space_group_name_H-M   'P 1'
#
loop_
_entity.id
_entity.type
_entity.pdbx_description
1 polymer ?
#
loop_
_entity_poly.entity_id
_entity_poly.type
_entity_poly.pdbx_seq_one_letter_code
_entity_poly.pdbx_strand_id
1 'polypeptide(L)'
;MRPPPKWKVCIITIASLWLVVYPVNSNVPAVLHKMGVSNTYGQVVIVSFINVFINTYAMQPLLITIVGHWLAVPRGVHAEAQPWKFLDQGFGTGNVSMLLRTLVMFV
;
A
#
# COMPACT_ATOMS: atom_id res chain seq x y z
N MET A 1 4.87 9.46 25.76
CA MET A 1 5.82 8.75 24.87
C MET A 1 5.18 8.62 23.50
N ARG A 2 5.82 9.09 22.43
CA ARG A 2 5.29 9.00 21.05
C ARG A 2 5.72 7.64 20.46
N PRO A 3 4.84 6.84 19.83
CA PRO A 3 5.19 5.53 19.32
C PRO A 3 6.26 5.62 18.22
N PRO A 4 7.14 4.61 18.10
CA PRO A 4 8.26 4.64 17.18
C PRO A 4 7.81 4.68 15.70
N PRO A 5 8.62 5.28 14.81
CA PRO A 5 8.31 5.48 13.39
C PRO A 5 7.61 4.32 12.68
N LYS A 6 8.16 3.12 12.92
CA LYS A 6 7.76 1.86 12.29
C LYS A 6 6.30 1.50 12.55
N TRP A 7 5.71 2.01 13.64
CA TRP A 7 4.32 1.71 13.98
C TRP A 7 3.32 2.38 13.05
N LYS A 8 3.59 3.61 12.57
CA LYS A 8 2.67 4.29 11.65
C LYS A 8 2.56 3.55 10.32
N VAL A 9 3.71 3.19 9.76
CA VAL A 9 3.79 2.40 8.53
C VAL A 9 3.18 1.01 8.74
N CYS A 10 3.46 0.35 9.87
CA CYS A 10 2.85 -0.93 10.19
C CYS A 10 1.31 -0.85 10.25
N ILE A 11 0.76 0.16 10.93
CA ILE A 11 -0.70 0.36 11.01
C ILE A 11 -1.30 0.61 9.62
N ILE A 12 -0.66 1.46 8.81
CA ILE A 12 -1.12 1.73 7.43
C ILE A 12 -1.08 0.46 6.59
N THR A 13 -0.04 -0.36 6.72
CA THR A 13 0.07 -1.63 5.98
C THR A 13 -0.95 -2.67 6.45
N ILE A 14 -1.20 -2.78 7.75
CA ILE A 14 -2.24 -3.69 8.28
C ILE A 14 -3.62 -3.25 7.80
N ALA A 15 -3.92 -1.95 7.88
CA ALA A 15 -5.17 -1.39 7.41
C ALA A 15 -5.35 -1.57 5.89
N SER A 16 -4.29 -1.32 5.11
CA SER A 16 -4.32 -1.49 3.65
C SER A 16 -4.57 -2.95 3.27
N LEU A 17 -3.92 -3.90 3.96
CA LEU A 17 -4.10 -5.33 3.72
C LEU A 17 -5.53 -5.73 4.05
N TRP A 18 -6.07 -5.29 5.18
CA TRP A 18 -7.44 -5.63 5.59
C TRP A 18 -8.49 -5.11 4.59
N LEU A 19 -8.32 -3.86 4.14
CA LEU A 19 -9.23 -3.23 3.16
C LEU A 19 -9.19 -3.89 1.77
N VAL A 20 -8.06 -4.47 1.37
CA VAL A 20 -7.92 -5.13 0.06
C VAL A 20 -8.31 -6.61 0.13
N VAL A 21 -7.87 -7.32 1.17
CA VAL A 21 -8.05 -8.77 1.29
C VAL A 21 -9.53 -9.15 1.40
N TYR A 22 -10.33 -8.39 2.16
CA TYR A 22 -11.75 -8.67 2.32
C TYR A 22 -12.52 -8.66 0.98
N PRO A 23 -12.56 -7.57 0.20
CA PRO A 23 -13.30 -7.53 -1.05
C PRO A 23 -12.73 -8.48 -2.10
N VAL A 24 -11.40 -8.66 -2.17
CA VAL A 24 -10.78 -9.58 -3.13
C VAL A 24 -11.19 -11.03 -2.83
N ASN A 25 -11.11 -11.45 -1.56
CA ASN A 25 -11.46 -12.82 -1.18
C ASN A 25 -12.98 -13.10 -1.29
N SER A 26 -13.83 -12.09 -1.13
CA SER A 26 -15.28 -12.25 -1.30
C SER A 26 -15.72 -12.33 -2.77
N ASN A 27 -15.02 -11.65 -3.69
CA ASN A 27 -15.48 -11.52 -5.09
C ASN A 27 -14.70 -12.38 -6.09
N VAL A 28 -13.37 -12.48 -5.95
CA VAL A 28 -12.50 -13.10 -6.95
C VAL A 28 -12.68 -14.63 -7.06
N PRO A 29 -12.81 -15.41 -5.97
CA PRO A 29 -12.99 -16.85 -6.07
C PRO A 29 -14.24 -17.26 -6.87
N ALA A 30 -15.34 -16.53 -6.71
CA ALA A 30 -16.56 -16.78 -7.46
C ALA A 30 -16.38 -16.55 -8.97
N VAL A 31 -15.59 -15.54 -9.35
CA VAL A 31 -15.24 -15.26 -10.74
C VAL A 31 -14.30 -16.34 -11.30
N LEU A 32 -13.28 -16.75 -10.54
CA LEU A 32 -12.34 -17.80 -10.96
C LEU A 32 -13.03 -19.15 -11.16
N HIS A 33 -14.00 -19.48 -10.29
CA HIS A 33 -14.80 -20.69 -10.44
C HIS A 33 -15.63 -20.66 -11.73
N LYS A 34 -16.22 -19.50 -12.09
CA LYS A 34 -16.94 -19.33 -13.36
C LYS A 34 -16.02 -19.42 -14.59
N MET A 35 -14.74 -19.09 -14.45
CA MET A 35 -13.72 -19.23 -15.49
C MET A 35 -13.16 -20.66 -15.61
N GLY A 36 -13.66 -21.62 -14.82
CA GLY A 36 -13.23 -23.02 -14.89
C GLY A 36 -11.91 -23.32 -14.17
N VAL A 37 -11.37 -22.38 -13.39
CA VAL A 37 -10.19 -22.63 -12.55
C VAL A 37 -10.64 -23.45 -11.32
N SER A 38 -10.64 -24.77 -11.44
CA SER A 38 -11.07 -25.68 -10.35
C SER A 38 -9.96 -26.02 -9.35
N ASN A 39 -8.69 -25.80 -9.72
CA ASN A 39 -7.56 -26.10 -8.85
C ASN A 39 -7.40 -25.05 -7.74
N THR A 40 -7.59 -25.46 -6.49
CA THR A 40 -7.46 -24.62 -5.29
C THR A 40 -6.10 -23.91 -5.21
N TYR A 41 -5.00 -24.60 -5.53
CA TYR A 41 -3.66 -23.99 -5.48
C TYR A 41 -3.53 -22.87 -6.51
N GLY A 42 -4.08 -23.08 -7.72
CA GLY A 42 -4.12 -22.05 -8.77
C GLY A 42 -4.93 -20.83 -8.34
N GLN A 43 -6.10 -21.06 -7.72
CA GLN A 43 -6.92 -19.96 -7.20
C GLN A 43 -6.19 -19.16 -6.12
N VAL A 44 -5.52 -19.83 -5.17
CA VAL A 44 -4.76 -19.15 -4.10
C VAL A 44 -3.63 -18.29 -4.67
N VAL A 45 -2.88 -18.81 -5.65
CA VAL A 45 -1.80 -18.05 -6.32
C VAL A 45 -2.36 -16.82 -7.05
N ILE A 46 -3.46 -16.95 -7.78
CA ILE A 46 -4.08 -15.82 -8.49
C ILE A 46 -4.62 -14.77 -7.50
N VAL A 47 -5.35 -15.21 -6.48
CA VAL A 47 -5.93 -14.32 -5.46
C VAL A 47 -4.86 -13.59 -4.67
N SER A 48 -3.79 -14.29 -4.27
CA SER A 48 -2.65 -13.67 -3.57
C SER A 48 -1.92 -12.66 -4.46
N PHE A 49 -1.71 -12.96 -5.75
CA PHE A 49 -1.12 -12.03 -6.70
C PHE A 49 -1.96 -10.75 -6.84
N ILE A 50 -3.27 -10.89 -7.03
CA ILE A 50 -4.21 -9.76 -7.12
C ILE A 50 -4.19 -8.92 -5.84
N ASN A 51 -4.21 -9.56 -4.67
CA ASN A 51 -4.13 -8.89 -3.37
C ASN A 51 -2.85 -8.07 -3.23
N VAL A 52 -1.68 -8.65 -3.52
CA VAL A 52 -0.39 -7.94 -3.42
C VAL A 52 -0.34 -6.79 -4.42
N PHE A 53 -0.82 -6.99 -5.65
CA PHE A 53 -0.82 -5.97 -6.69
C PHE A 53 -1.71 -4.78 -6.31
N ILE A 54 -2.98 -5.00 -5.97
CA ILE A 54 -3.90 -3.94 -5.57
C ILE A 54 -3.41 -3.24 -4.30
N ASN A 55 -2.90 -4.00 -3.31
CA ASN A 55 -2.38 -3.42 -2.09
C ASN A 55 -1.21 -2.47 -2.38
N THR A 56 -0.21 -2.94 -3.11
CA THR A 56 1.03 -2.20 -3.38
C THR A 56 0.80 -0.98 -4.26
N TYR A 57 0.02 -1.13 -5.35
CA TYR A 57 -0.09 -0.11 -6.39
C TYR A 57 -1.32 0.81 -6.25
N ALA A 58 -2.36 0.40 -5.54
CA ALA A 58 -3.57 1.22 -5.37
C ALA A 58 -3.80 1.63 -3.92
N MET A 59 -3.83 0.67 -3.00
CA MET A 59 -4.26 0.94 -1.62
C MET A 59 -3.21 1.68 -0.80
N GLN A 60 -1.94 1.28 -0.90
CA GLN A 60 -0.83 1.94 -0.22
C GLN A 60 -0.69 3.42 -0.61
N PRO A 61 -0.61 3.81 -1.90
CA PRO A 61 -0.54 5.22 -2.26
C PRO A 61 -1.80 5.98 -1.83
N LEU A 62 -2.99 5.38 -1.90
CA LEU A 62 -4.23 6.02 -1.45
C LEU A 62 -4.25 6.28 0.07
N LEU A 63 -3.75 5.35 0.89
CA LEU A 63 -3.64 5.59 2.33
C LEU A 63 -2.55 6.60 2.66
N ILE A 64 -1.44 6.58 1.93
CA ILE A 64 -0.37 7.57 2.08
C ILE A 64 -0.88 8.97 1.69
N THR A 65 -1.77 9.13 0.72
CA THR A 65 -2.35 10.44 0.39
C THR A 65 -3.34 10.92 1.44
N ILE A 66 -4.22 10.04 1.94
CA ILE A 66 -5.19 10.40 2.99
C ILE A 66 -4.48 10.74 4.30
N VAL A 67 -3.54 9.88 4.70
CA VAL A 67 -2.87 9.94 6.01
C VAL A 67 -1.50 10.66 5.91
N GLY A 68 -1.17 11.19 4.73
CA GLY A 68 0.13 11.83 4.47
C GLY A 68 0.43 13.00 5.39
N HIS A 69 -0.58 13.79 5.74
CA HIS A 69 -0.47 14.88 6.71
C HIS A 69 -0.07 14.37 8.11
N TRP A 70 -0.57 13.20 8.53
CA TRP A 70 -0.22 12.56 9.80
C TRP A 70 1.18 11.93 9.78
N LEU A 71 1.62 11.45 8.61
CA LEU A 71 2.98 10.97 8.40
C LEU A 71 4.00 12.12 8.47
N ALA A 72 3.69 13.24 7.82
CA ALA A 72 4.55 14.41 7.66
C ALA A 72 4.75 15.26 8.92
N VAL A 73 4.09 14.96 10.05
CA VAL A 73 4.22 15.74 11.28
C VAL A 73 5.70 15.78 11.72
N PRO A 74 6.32 16.97 11.86
CA PRO A 74 7.74 17.10 12.17
C PRO A 74 8.09 16.39 13.48
N ARG A 75 9.31 15.83 13.51
CA ARG A 75 9.82 15.03 14.64
C ARG A 75 11.03 15.73 15.25
N GLY A 76 11.28 15.43 16.52
CA GLY A 76 12.43 15.97 17.25
C GLY A 76 13.76 15.54 16.62
N VAL A 77 14.81 16.31 16.91
CA VAL A 77 16.16 16.28 16.30
C VAL A 77 16.78 14.86 16.23
N HIS A 78 16.46 13.97 17.18
CA HIS A 78 16.99 12.60 17.22
C HIS A 78 16.36 11.62 16.21
N ALA A 79 15.23 11.97 15.58
CA ALA A 79 14.58 11.13 14.58
C ALA A 79 15.15 11.33 13.16
N GLU A 80 15.98 12.34 12.95
CA GLU A 80 16.42 12.75 11.60
C GLU A 80 17.54 11.90 11.01
N ALA A 81 18.29 11.17 11.85
CA ALA A 81 19.46 10.39 11.45
C ALA A 81 19.15 8.95 10.99
N GLN A 82 17.87 8.59 10.77
CA GLN A 82 17.52 7.21 10.42
C GLN A 82 17.50 6.97 8.89
N PRO A 83 18.10 5.85 8.40
CA PRO A 83 18.21 5.56 6.97
C PRO A 83 16.88 5.34 6.24
N TRP A 84 15.75 5.26 6.97
CA TRP A 84 14.42 4.95 6.45
C TRP A 84 13.48 6.17 6.45
N LYS A 85 14.03 7.40 6.52
CA LYS A 85 13.28 8.68 6.55
C LYS A 85 12.25 8.83 5.42
N PHE A 86 12.52 8.24 4.26
CA PHE A 86 11.64 8.29 3.08
C PHE A 86 10.25 7.68 3.30
N LEU A 87 10.15 6.61 4.10
CA LEU A 87 8.86 5.98 4.41
C LEU A 87 8.01 6.81 5.37
N ASP A 88 8.66 7.64 6.19
CA ASP A 88 7.99 8.48 7.19
C ASP A 88 7.49 9.81 6.63
N GLN A 89 8.13 10.35 5.60
CA GLN A 89 7.77 11.66 5.04
C GLN A 89 6.69 11.57 3.96
N GLY A 90 6.33 10.35 3.52
CA GLY A 90 5.47 10.13 2.38
C GLY A 90 6.08 10.64 1.07
N PHE A 91 5.33 10.58 -0.02
CA PHE A 91 5.73 11.27 -1.24
C PHE A 91 5.48 12.76 -1.03
N GLY A 92 6.54 13.52 -0.74
CA GLY A 92 6.45 14.98 -0.65
C GLY A 92 5.73 15.55 -1.87
N THR A 93 5.03 16.68 -1.71
CA THR A 93 4.18 17.32 -2.73
C THR A 93 4.89 17.55 -4.09
N GLY A 94 6.23 17.60 -4.12
CA GLY A 94 7.02 17.62 -5.36
C GLY A 94 7.15 16.26 -6.08
N ASN A 95 7.19 15.14 -5.36
CA ASN A 95 7.48 13.82 -5.92
C ASN A 95 6.27 13.10 -6.52
N VAL A 96 5.05 13.44 -6.10
CA VAL A 96 3.83 12.94 -6.76
C VAL A 96 3.76 13.44 -8.21
N SER A 97 4.17 14.70 -8.46
CA SER A 97 4.29 15.23 -9.82
C SER A 97 5.33 14.49 -10.67
N MET A 98 6.39 13.98 -10.03
CA MET A 98 7.44 13.22 -10.69
C MET A 98 6.96 11.81 -11.02
N LEU A 99 6.30 11.11 -10.08
CA LEU A 99 5.71 9.79 -10.32
C LEU A 99 4.59 9.82 -11.37
N LEU A 100 3.73 10.85 -11.36
CA LEU A 100 2.73 11.07 -12.42
C LEU A 100 3.41 11.35 -13.76
N ARG A 101 4.49 12.13 -13.82
CA ARG A 101 5.25 12.36 -15.05
C ARG A 101 5.92 11.09 -15.57
N THR A 102 6.47 10.26 -14.68
CA THR A 102 7.09 9.00 -15.08
C THR A 102 6.03 8.04 -15.60
N LEU A 103 4.87 7.92 -14.94
CA LEU A 103 3.76 7.09 -15.42
C LEU A 103 3.18 7.58 -16.76
N VAL A 104 3.11 8.89 -17.00
CA VAL A 104 2.66 9.49 -18.28
C VAL A 104 3.69 9.31 -19.40
N MET A 105 4.99 9.11 -19.11
CA MET A 105 5.98 8.79 -20.15
C MET A 105 5.94 7.32 -20.63
N PHE A 106 5.28 6.43 -19.89
CA PHE A 106 5.19 4.99 -20.22
C PHE A 106 3.83 4.59 -20.84
N VAL A 107 2.94 5.55 -21.11
CA VAL A 107 1.67 5.39 -21.85
C VAL A 107 1.78 6.14 -23.16
#